data_AF-A0A392UJI1-F1
#
_entry.id   AF-A0A392UJI1-F1
#
_cell.length_a   1.000
_cell.length_b   1.000
_cell.length_c   1.000
_cell.angle_alpha   90.00
_cell.angle_beta   90.00
_cell.angle_gamma   90.00
#
_symmetry.space_group_name_H-M   'P 1'
#
loop_
_entity.id
_entity.type
_entity.pdbx_description
1 polymer ?
#
loop_
_entity_poly.entity_id
_entity_poly.type
_entity_poly.pdbx_seq_one_letter_code
_entity_poly.pdbx_strand_id
1 'polypeptide(L)' 'MRGESGEWCGGFARGLGDCEVVVAELWGILEGLNHAWRLGFCRVELRCNSHMVVQMINKEDQETSSS' A
#
# COMPACT_ATOMS: atom_id res chain seq x y z
N MET A 1 8.90 6.44 -3.98
CA MET A 1 9.20 5.26 -4.80
C MET A 1 10.68 5.21 -5.11
N ARG A 2 11.22 4.00 -5.12
CA ARG A 2 12.61 3.77 -5.49
C ARG A 2 12.65 2.76 -6.63
N GLY A 3 13.57 2.95 -7.56
CA GLY A 3 13.79 1.98 -8.62
C GLY A 3 14.67 0.84 -8.14
N GLU A 4 14.97 -0.09 -9.03
CA GLU A 4 15.75 -1.29 -8.72
C GLU A 4 17.16 -0.95 -8.21
N SER A 5 17.75 0.16 -8.67
CA SER A 5 19.07 0.63 -8.21
C SER A 5 18.99 1.49 -6.93
N GLY A 6 17.80 1.63 -6.32
CA GLY A 6 17.57 2.46 -5.14
C GLY A 6 17.47 3.96 -5.44
N GLU A 7 17.44 4.35 -6.71
CA GLU A 7 17.27 5.73 -7.15
C GLU A 7 15.88 6.25 -6.79
N TRP A 8 15.74 7.56 -6.56
CA TRP A 8 14.43 8.15 -6.28
C TRP A 8 13.64 8.31 -7.59
N CYS A 9 12.49 7.64 -7.70
CA CYS A 9 11.61 7.73 -8.87
C CYS A 9 10.43 8.70 -8.69
N GLY A 10 10.28 9.30 -7.50
CA GLY A 10 9.17 10.19 -7.18
C GLY A 10 8.43 9.83 -5.89
N GLY A 11 7.38 10.59 -5.59
CA GLY A 11 6.54 10.43 -4.41
C GLY A 11 5.18 11.09 -4.62
N PHE A 12 4.22 10.78 -3.76
CA PHE A 12 2.89 11.34 -3.75
C PHE A 12 2.59 11.92 -2.37
N ALA A 13 1.67 12.87 -2.30
CA ALA A 13 1.17 13.42 -1.05
C ALA A 13 -0.34 13.66 -1.21
N ARG A 14 -1.11 13.29 -0.18
CA ARG A 14 -2.56 13.47 -0.15
C ARG A 14 -2.96 14.02 1.21
N GLY A 15 -3.73 15.12 1.22
CA GLY A 15 -4.32 15.65 2.44
C GLY A 15 -5.55 14.85 2.83
N LEU A 16 -5.49 14.11 3.93
CA LEU A 16 -6.59 13.25 4.41
C LEU A 16 -7.43 13.89 5.52
N GLY A 17 -6.98 15.01 6.10
CA GLY A 17 -7.63 15.61 7.27
C GLY A 17 -7.55 14.70 8.50
N ASP A 18 -8.56 14.75 9.36
CA ASP A 18 -8.67 13.85 10.51
C ASP A 18 -9.00 12.43 10.01
N CYS A 19 -8.02 11.54 10.08
CA CYS A 19 -8.16 10.16 9.65
C CYS A 19 -7.42 9.21 10.59
N GLU A 20 -7.87 7.97 10.65
CA GLU A 20 -7.19 6.91 11.36
C GLU A 20 -5.88 6.54 10.65
N VAL A 21 -4.86 6.14 11.42
CA VAL A 21 -3.53 5.75 10.90
C VAL A 21 -3.66 4.67 9.81
N VAL A 22 -4.51 3.67 10.04
CA VAL A 22 -4.77 2.57 9.08
C VAL A 22 -5.35 3.12 7.76
N VAL A 23 -6.27 4.08 7.84
CA VAL A 23 -6.87 4.74 6.67
C VAL A 23 -5.81 5.54 5.92
N ALA A 24 -4.93 6.25 6.62
CA ALA A 24 -3.84 7.00 6.01
C ALA A 24 -2.85 6.09 5.27
N GLU A 25 -2.50 4.95 5.88
CA GLU A 25 -1.62 3.97 5.25
C GLU A 25 -2.26 3.32 4.03
N LEU A 26 -3.53 2.93 4.08
CA LEU A 26 -4.26 2.37 2.93
C LEU A 26 -4.32 3.35 1.76
N TRP A 27 -4.61 4.62 2.04
CA TRP A 27 -4.57 5.67 1.00
C TRP A 27 -3.17 5.84 0.42
N GLY A 28 -2.14 5.78 1.26
CA GLY A 28 -0.76 5.84 0.81
C GLY A 28 -0.40 4.68 -0.12
N ILE A 29 -0.85 3.47 0.20
CA ILE A 29 -0.66 2.29 -0.65
C ILE A 29 -1.38 2.45 -1.98
N LEU A 30 -2.65 2.88 -1.96
CA LEU A 30 -3.44 3.07 -3.16
C LEU A 30 -2.82 4.11 -4.11
N GLU A 31 -2.43 5.27 -3.59
CA GLU A 31 -1.78 6.32 -4.39
C GLU A 31 -0.40 5.87 -4.90
N GLY A 32 0.34 5.11 -4.08
CA GLY A 32 1.59 4.48 -4.51
C GLY A 32 1.38 3.50 -5.67
N LEU A 33 0.42 2.58 -5.56
CA LEU A 33 0.17 1.62 -6.64
C LEU A 33 -0.33 2.31 -7.91
N ASN A 34 -1.25 3.28 -7.80
CA ASN A 34 -1.72 4.06 -8.94
C ASN A 34 -0.60 4.84 -9.62
N HIS A 35 0.30 5.46 -8.85
CA HIS A 35 1.41 6.19 -9.41
C HIS A 35 2.40 5.27 -10.13
N ALA A 36 2.69 4.08 -9.55
CA ALA A 36 3.56 3.09 -10.20
C ALA A 36 2.93 2.53 -11.49
N TRP A 37 1.63 2.25 -11.46
CA TRP A 37 0.87 1.79 -12.63
C TRP A 37 0.87 2.82 -13.76
N ARG A 38 0.64 4.10 -13.44
CA ARG A 38 0.70 5.21 -14.43
C ARG A 38 2.08 5.36 -15.06
N LEU A 39 3.14 4.99 -14.36
CA LEU A 39 4.51 4.96 -14.87
C LEU A 39 4.84 3.69 -15.67
N GLY A 40 3.90 2.74 -15.79
CA GLY A 40 4.07 1.50 -16.54
C GLY A 40 4.77 0.39 -15.75
N PHE A 41 4.95 0.55 -14.44
CA PHE A 41 5.54 -0.49 -13.60
C PHE A 41 4.51 -1.56 -13.25
N CYS A 42 4.69 -2.78 -13.77
CA CYS A 42 3.83 -3.92 -13.49
C CYS A 42 4.28 -4.77 -12.29
N ARG A 43 5.51 -4.55 -11.80
CA ARG A 43 6.09 -5.28 -10.66
C ARG A 43 6.56 -4.28 -9.61
N VAL A 44 5.84 -4.19 -8.50
CA VAL A 44 6.07 -3.23 -7.42
C VAL A 44 6.22 -3.97 -6.11
N GLU A 45 7.30 -3.71 -5.37
CA GLU A 45 7.46 -4.18 -4.00
C GLU A 45 6.93 -3.10 -3.04
N LEU A 46 5.84 -3.43 -2.34
CA LEU A 46 5.24 -2.54 -1.34
C LEU A 46 5.76 -2.90 0.06
N ARG A 47 6.41 -1.96 0.74
CA ARG A 47 6.79 -2.11 2.15
C ARG A 47 5.79 -1.34 3.01
N CYS A 48 5.03 -2.05 3.82
CA CYS A 48 4.14 -1.49 4.85
C CYS A 48 4.53 -2.10 6.19
N ASN A 49 4.73 -1.26 7.21
CA ASN A 49 5.09 -1.64 8.57
C ASN A 49 3.86 -1.90 9.47
N SER A 50 2.65 -1.85 8.90
CA SER A 50 1.40 -2.01 9.63
C SER A 50 0.79 -3.38 9.36
N HIS A 51 0.82 -4.21 10.39
CA HIS A 51 0.31 -5.58 10.31
C HIS A 51 -1.18 -5.61 9.92
N MET A 52 -1.97 -4.70 10.48
CA MET A 52 -3.41 -4.58 10.17
C MET A 52 -3.65 -4.32 8.69
N VAL A 53 -2.89 -3.41 8.08
CA VAL A 53 -3.01 -3.07 6.66
C VAL A 53 -2.58 -4.25 5.78
N VAL A 54 -1.51 -4.95 6.16
CA VAL A 54 -1.06 -6.16 5.46
C VAL A 54 -2.13 -7.26 5.51
N GLN A 55 -2.80 -7.45 6.64
CA GLN A 55 -3.91 -8.39 6.79
C GLN A 55 -5.15 -7.98 5.99
N MET A 56 -5.47 -6.68 5.90
CA MET A 56 -6.59 -6.21 5.10
C MET A 56 -6.37 -6.40 3.60
N ILE A 57 -5.13 -6.23 3.13
CA ILE A 57 -4.77 -6.38 1.71
C ILE A 57 -4.62 -7.85 1.33
N ASN A 58 -3.97 -8.64 2.16
CA ASN A 58 -3.89 -10.09 2.00
C ASN A 58 -5.16 -10.69 2.58
N LYS A 59 -6.24 -10.68 1.80
CA LYS A 59 -7.52 -11.28 2.13
C LYS A 59 -7.31 -12.70 2.68
N GLU A 60 -7.23 -12.84 4.00
CA GLU A 60 -7.37 -14.14 4.65
C GLU A 60 -8.88 -14.38 4.73
N ASP A 61 -9.39 -15.20 3.80
CA ASP A 61 -10.62 -15.94 4.05
C ASP A 61 -10.32 -16.90 5.22
N GLN A 62 -10.37 -16.38 6.44
CA GLN A 62 -10.57 -17.22 7.62
C GLN A 62 -12.02 -17.71 7.53
N GLU A 63 -12.26 -18.73 6.69
CA GLU A 63 -13.37 -19.63 6.89
C GLU A 63 -13.21 -20.19 8.30
N THR A 64 -13.97 -19.62 9.23
CA THR A 64 -14.21 -20.21 10.54
C THR A 64 -14.86 -21.57 10.33
N SER A 65 -14.04 -22.61 10.14
CA SER A 65 -14.41 -23.97 10.50
C SER A 65 -14.53 -24.00 12.03
N SER A 66 -15.67 -23.54 12.52
CA SER A 66 -16.13 -23.89 13.86
C SER A 66 -16.57 -25.35 13.82
N SER A 67 -15.69 -26.22 14.33
CA SER A 67 -16.05 -27.57 14.78
C SER A 67 -16.89 -27.51 16.05
#